data_AF-A0AAV9A1P6-F1
#
_entry.id   AF-A0AAV9A1P6-F1
#
_cell.length_a   1.000
_cell.length_b   1.000
_cell.length_c   1.000
_cell.angle_alpha   90.00
_cell.angle_beta   90.00
_cell.angle_gamma   90.00
#
_symmetry.space_group_name_H-M   'P 1'
#
loop_
_entity.id
_entity.type
_entity.pdbx_description
1 polymer ?
#
loop_
_entity_poly.entity_id
_entity_poly.type
_entity_poly.pdbx_seq_one_letter_code
_entity_poly.pdbx_strand_id
1 'polypeptide(L)'
;MTNEFIIKRSDDMRAEITSPTHRFVVDLIARECSCNRWTLTGMPCSHATALIQEIRGLDIVEFIDPCYYTEAYGATYELRVNPLMDRQLWEHVDLGYTVLPPMSRRPRGRPKKKRIKDPNEAKKTKRMHKCSRCGNWGHHKSSCKESLQTIEAQGTHALPKQLRKQQPKRR
;
A
#
# COMPACT_ATOMS: atom_id res chain seq x y z
N MET A 1 7.44 24.40 -8.24
CA MET A 1 6.57 25.25 -7.41
C MET A 1 7.32 25.56 -6.13
N THR A 2 8.15 26.61 -6.15
CA THR A 2 8.79 27.12 -4.93
C THR A 2 7.72 27.92 -4.20
N ASN A 3 7.29 27.44 -3.03
CA ASN A 3 6.45 28.26 -2.16
C ASN A 3 7.29 29.47 -1.76
N GLU A 4 6.91 30.64 -2.24
CA GLU A 4 7.60 31.89 -1.96
C GLU A 4 7.27 32.30 -0.51
N PHE A 5 8.22 32.06 0.38
CA PHE A 5 8.12 32.47 1.78
C PHE A 5 8.85 33.80 1.96
N ILE A 6 8.22 34.75 2.65
CA ILE A 6 8.92 35.97 3.10
C ILE A 6 9.45 35.70 4.50
N ILE A 7 10.77 35.81 4.67
CA ILE A 7 11.45 35.52 5.93
C ILE A 7 11.84 36.85 6.60
N LYS A 8 11.48 36.99 7.87
CA LYS A 8 11.81 38.15 8.71
C LYS A 8 12.52 37.64 9.96
N ARG A 9 13.84 37.78 9.98
CA ARG A 9 14.69 37.34 11.10
C ARG A 9 14.49 38.26 12.30
N SER A 10 14.22 37.66 13.47
CA SER A 10 14.25 38.38 14.74
C SER A 10 15.64 38.30 15.36
N ASP A 11 16.26 37.12 15.27
CA ASP A 11 17.62 36.83 15.75
C ASP A 11 18.37 36.00 14.71
N ASP A 12 19.60 35.58 15.04
CA ASP A 12 20.41 34.79 14.13
C ASP A 12 19.78 33.43 13.78
N MET A 13 19.06 32.82 14.72
CA MET A 13 18.48 31.47 14.58
C MET A 13 16.95 31.44 14.68
N ARG A 14 16.29 32.60 14.72
CA ARG A 14 14.84 32.71 14.90
C ARG A 14 14.25 33.69 13.91
N ALA A 15 13.16 33.28 13.26
CA ALA A 15 12.50 34.10 12.25
C ALA A 15 10.99 33.90 12.21
N GLU A 16 10.30 34.95 11.78
CA GLU A 16 8.92 34.89 11.32
C GLU A 16 8.91 34.61 9.82
N ILE A 17 8.14 33.59 9.42
CA ILE A 17 8.00 33.12 8.06
C ILE A 17 6.56 33.37 7.62
N THR A 18 6.39 34.32 6.71
CA THR A 18 5.09 34.69 6.17
C THR A 18 4.83 33.91 4.88
N SER A 19 3.76 33.12 4.90
CA SER A 19 3.12 32.58 3.70
C SER A 19 1.99 33.50 3.24
N PRO A 20 1.41 33.30 2.05
CA PRO A 20 0.32 34.16 1.56
C PRO A 20 -0.89 34.24 2.50
N THR A 21 -1.12 33.22 3.33
CA THR A 21 -2.30 33.12 4.19
C THR A 21 -1.98 33.10 5.68
N HIS A 22 -0.77 32.72 6.08
CA HIS A 22 -0.42 32.47 7.48
C HIS A 22 0.99 32.96 7.82
N ARG A 23 1.24 33.10 9.12
CA ARG A 23 2.56 33.40 9.66
C ARG A 23 2.99 32.30 10.59
N PHE A 24 4.23 31.89 10.48
CA PHE A 24 4.84 30.88 11.31
C PHE A 24 6.08 31.42 11.98
N VAL A 25 6.35 30.98 13.21
CA VAL A 25 7.61 31.27 13.90
C VAL A 25 8.45 30.01 13.84
N VAL A 26 9.70 30.17 13.43
CA VAL A 26 10.70 29.09 13.45
C VAL A 26 11.83 29.47 14.38
N ASP A 27 12.24 28.50 15.19
CA ASP A 27 13.40 28.56 16.06
C ASP A 27 14.32 27.38 15.73
N LEU A 28 15.48 27.66 15.15
CA LEU A 28 16.43 26.63 14.74
C LEU A 28 17.19 26.02 15.92
N ILE A 29 17.34 26.75 17.03
CA ILE A 29 18.02 26.24 18.25
C ILE A 29 17.11 25.24 18.94
N ALA A 30 15.84 25.62 19.15
CA ALA A 30 14.84 24.74 19.72
C ALA A 30 14.42 23.60 18.77
N ARG A 31 14.74 23.71 17.47
CA ARG A 31 14.28 22.81 16.39
C ARG A 31 12.75 22.76 16.32
N GLU A 32 12.13 23.94 16.44
CA GLU A 32 10.68 24.09 16.50
C GLU A 32 10.15 24.99 15.38
N CYS A 33 8.94 24.67 14.93
CA CYS A 33 8.16 25.54 14.06
C CYS A 33 6.72 25.56 14.56
N SER A 34 6.08 26.73 14.58
CA SER A 34 4.68 26.88 15.00
C SER A 34 3.67 26.12 14.12
N CYS A 35 4.09 25.54 12.98
CA CYS A 35 3.27 24.57 12.24
C CYS A 35 3.25 23.16 12.88
N ASN A 36 3.99 22.95 13.98
CA ASN A 36 4.18 21.71 14.75
C ASN A 36 4.75 20.52 13.96
N ARG A 37 4.98 20.66 12.66
CA ARG A 37 5.48 19.56 11.83
C ARG A 37 6.86 19.10 12.28
N TRP A 38 7.75 20.03 12.62
CA TRP A 38 9.11 19.69 13.04
C TRP A 38 9.11 18.94 14.37
N THR A 39 8.43 19.45 15.40
CA THR A 39 8.31 18.77 16.70
C THR A 39 7.67 17.39 16.58
N LEU A 40 6.70 17.21 15.68
CA LEU A 40 6.02 15.93 15.47
C LEU A 40 6.85 14.90 14.70
N THR A 41 7.67 15.34 13.74
CA THR A 41 8.40 14.42 12.85
C THR A 41 9.90 14.41 13.06
N GLY A 42 10.46 15.24 13.94
CA GLY A 42 11.91 15.39 14.11
C GLY A 42 12.65 15.87 12.84
N MET A 43 11.93 16.34 11.83
CA MET A 43 12.48 16.74 10.53
C MET A 43 12.08 18.19 10.21
N PRO A 44 13.00 19.02 9.69
CA PRO A 44 12.69 20.39 9.30
C PRO A 44 11.48 20.43 8.35
N CYS A 45 10.49 21.26 8.70
CA CYS A 45 9.35 21.52 7.82
C CYS A 45 9.75 22.49 6.69
N SER A 46 8.87 22.69 5.70
CA SER A 46 9.16 23.61 4.59
C SER A 46 9.51 25.04 5.03
N HIS A 47 8.95 25.50 6.15
CA HIS A 47 9.27 26.80 6.73
C HIS A 47 10.70 26.79 7.30
N ALA A 48 11.01 25.80 8.13
CA ALA A 48 12.35 25.64 8.69
C ALA A 48 13.43 25.47 7.62
N THR A 49 13.16 24.66 6.61
CA THR A 49 14.04 24.48 5.45
C THR A 49 14.32 25.81 4.75
N ALA A 50 13.32 26.67 4.59
CA ALA A 50 13.50 27.98 3.98
C ALA A 50 14.42 28.88 4.81
N LEU A 51 14.27 28.89 6.14
CA LEU A 51 15.15 29.66 7.04
C LEU A 51 16.58 29.11 7.05
N ILE A 52 16.75 27.78 7.10
CA ILE A 52 18.07 27.14 7.07
C ILE A 52 18.80 27.50 5.77
N GLN A 53 18.09 27.49 4.64
CA GLN A 53 18.67 27.84 3.34
C GLN A 53 19.03 29.33 3.20
N GLU A 54 18.35 30.21 3.93
CA GLU A 54 18.66 31.64 3.95
C GLU A 54 19.97 31.95 4.70
N ILE A 55 20.24 31.23 5.79
CA ILE A 55 21.42 31.43 6.61
C ILE A 55 22.61 30.69 5.98
N ARG A 56 23.62 31.46 5.55
CA ARG A 56 24.82 30.89 4.93
C ARG A 56 25.62 30.04 5.93
N GLY A 57 26.03 28.87 5.47
CA GLY A 57 26.91 27.97 6.23
C GLY A 57 26.18 26.97 7.12
N LEU A 58 24.84 26.95 7.12
CA LEU A 58 24.07 25.90 7.77
C LEU A 58 23.78 24.75 6.80
N ASP A 59 23.94 23.52 7.26
CA ASP A 59 23.49 22.33 6.56
C ASP A 59 22.18 21.83 7.18
N ILE A 60 21.20 21.51 6.34
CA ILE A 60 19.90 20.99 6.78
C ILE A 60 20.02 19.66 7.53
N VAL A 61 21.05 18.87 7.22
CA VAL A 61 21.26 17.56 7.83
C VAL A 61 21.45 17.70 9.35
N GLU A 62 22.17 18.74 9.80
CA GLU A 62 22.43 19.01 11.23
C GLU A 62 21.15 19.21 12.06
N PHE A 63 20.07 19.63 11.40
CA PHE A 63 18.77 19.94 11.99
C PHE A 63 17.78 18.75 11.98
N ILE A 64 18.17 17.62 11.38
CA ILE A 64 17.41 16.37 11.42
C ILE A 64 17.65 15.67 12.77
N ASP A 65 16.60 15.06 13.31
CA ASP A 65 16.69 14.28 14.55
C ASP A 65 17.64 13.07 14.40
N PRO A 66 18.50 12.80 15.40
CA PRO A 66 19.42 11.65 15.42
C PRO A 66 18.77 10.29 15.11
N CYS A 67 17.47 10.11 15.37
CA CYS A 67 16.77 8.85 15.09
C CYS A 67 16.72 8.46 13.60
N TYR A 68 16.94 9.41 12.68
CA TYR A 68 16.94 9.16 11.24
C TYR A 68 18.31 8.77 10.67
N TYR A 69 19.36 8.78 11.49
CA TYR A 69 20.71 8.48 11.06
C TYR A 69 20.97 6.97 11.01
N THR A 70 21.93 6.60 10.16
CA THR A 70 22.35 5.19 9.98
C THR A 70 22.87 4.56 11.27
N GLU A 71 23.47 5.37 12.14
CA GLU A 71 23.99 4.99 13.45
C GLU A 71 22.85 4.56 14.38
N ALA A 72 21.76 5.33 14.42
CA ALA A 72 20.57 4.99 15.20
C ALA A 72 19.89 3.72 14.65
N TYR A 73 19.84 3.57 13.33
CA TYR A 73 19.36 2.34 12.70
C TYR A 73 20.22 1.14 13.10
N GLY A 74 21.55 1.26 13.01
CA GLY A 74 22.49 0.23 13.42
C GLY A 74 22.33 -0.15 14.89
N ALA A 75 22.27 0.83 15.79
CA ALA A 75 22.06 0.61 17.22
C ALA A 75 20.72 -0.10 17.52
N THR A 76 19.65 0.24 16.79
CA THR A 76 18.33 -0.40 16.96
C THR A 76 18.37 -1.90 16.66
N TYR A 77 19.19 -2.32 15.68
CA TYR A 77 19.29 -3.72 15.23
C TYR A 77 20.61 -4.38 15.61
N GLU A 78 21.40 -3.77 16.49
CA GLU A 78 22.69 -4.31 16.93
C GLU A 78 22.52 -5.62 17.70
N LEU A 79 21.42 -5.75 18.44
CA LEU A 79 21.12 -6.92 19.24
C LEU A 79 20.71 -8.10 18.36
N ARG A 80 21.32 -9.26 18.63
CA ARG A 80 20.97 -10.52 17.99
C ARG A 80 19.68 -11.07 18.59
N VAL A 81 18.79 -11.53 17.73
CA VAL A 81 17.67 -12.38 18.16
C VAL A 81 18.26 -13.73 18.57
N ASN A 82 18.24 -14.03 19.87
CA ASN A 82 18.68 -15.32 20.37
C ASN A 82 17.80 -16.44 19.80
N PRO A 83 18.37 -17.61 19.46
CA PRO A 83 17.58 -18.75 19.06
C PRO A 83 16.60 -19.10 20.19
N LEU A 84 15.35 -19.36 19.81
CA LEU A 84 14.39 -19.91 20.75
C LEU A 84 14.70 -21.39 20.95
N MET A 85 14.70 -21.83 22.21
CA MET A 85 14.73 -23.25 22.54
C MET A 85 13.48 -23.94 21.98
N ASP A 86 13.49 -25.27 21.88
CA ASP A 86 12.29 -25.99 21.46
C ASP A 86 11.10 -25.67 22.38
N ARG A 87 9.88 -25.70 21.82
CA ARG A 87 8.65 -25.35 22.53
C ARG A 87 8.48 -26.15 23.82
N GLN A 88 8.99 -27.38 23.86
CA GLN A 88 8.93 -28.26 25.03
C GLN A 88 9.73 -27.73 26.23
N LEU A 89 10.75 -26.90 25.99
CA LEU A 89 11.62 -26.31 27.01
C LEU A 89 11.12 -24.94 27.48
N TRP A 90 10.02 -24.43 26.91
CA TRP A 90 9.47 -23.14 27.32
C TRP A 90 8.80 -23.25 28.68
N GLU A 91 9.16 -22.35 29.58
CA GLU A 91 8.49 -22.20 30.86
C GLU A 91 7.04 -21.81 30.64
N HIS A 92 6.12 -22.52 31.30
CA HIS A 92 4.72 -22.15 31.31
C HIS A 92 4.53 -21.04 32.34
N VAL A 93 4.50 -19.79 31.85
CA VAL A 93 4.24 -18.63 32.69
C VAL A 93 2.74 -18.43 32.81
N ASP A 94 2.20 -18.55 34.02
CA ASP A 94 0.82 -18.11 34.30
C ASP A 94 0.79 -16.59 34.41
N LEU A 95 0.14 -15.95 33.44
CA LEU A 95 0.01 -14.49 33.39
C LEU A 95 -1.04 -13.97 34.38
N GLY A 96 -1.84 -14.84 35.01
CA GLY A 96 -2.94 -14.43 35.90
C GLY A 96 -4.12 -13.77 35.17
N TYR A 97 -4.05 -13.65 33.84
CA TYR A 97 -5.14 -13.19 32.98
C TYR A 97 -5.08 -13.87 31.62
N THR A 98 -6.25 -14.07 31.02
CA THR A 98 -6.37 -14.60 29.67
C THR A 98 -6.43 -13.46 28.67
N VAL A 99 -5.50 -13.42 27.70
CA VAL A 99 -5.59 -12.51 26.56
C VAL A 99 -6.73 -12.97 25.66
N LEU A 100 -7.89 -12.33 25.79
CA LEU A 100 -9.01 -12.55 24.89
C LEU A 100 -8.83 -11.72 23.61
N PRO A 101 -9.28 -12.21 22.45
CA PRO A 101 -9.33 -11.39 21.26
C PRO A 101 -10.17 -10.14 21.52
N PRO A 102 -9.83 -9.00 20.88
CA PRO A 102 -10.63 -7.79 21.00
C PRO A 102 -12.09 -8.11 20.66
N MET A 103 -13.03 -7.59 21.46
CA MET A 103 -14.46 -7.79 21.26
C MET A 103 -14.92 -7.11 19.96
N SER A 104 -14.73 -7.81 18.86
CA SER A 104 -15.16 -7.40 17.53
C SER A 104 -16.64 -7.72 17.37
N ARG A 105 -17.48 -6.68 17.27
CA ARG A 105 -18.86 -6.84 16.82
C ARG A 105 -18.86 -6.84 15.30
N ARG A 106 -19.53 -7.83 14.71
CA ARG A 106 -19.84 -7.79 13.28
C ARG A 106 -20.62 -6.50 12.99
N PRO A 107 -20.27 -5.71 11.96
CA PRO A 107 -21.04 -4.55 11.59
C PRO A 107 -22.49 -4.95 11.26
N ARG A 108 -23.45 -4.07 11.57
CA ARG A 108 -24.87 -4.29 11.23
C ARG A 108 -25.02 -4.52 9.73
N GLY A 109 -25.80 -5.53 9.36
CA GLY A 109 -26.15 -5.82 7.97
C GLY A 109 -25.74 -7.20 7.48
N ARG A 110 -26.16 -7.52 6.25
CA ARG A 110 -25.94 -8.83 5.64
C ARG A 110 -24.46 -9.03 5.30
N PRO A 111 -23.85 -10.19 5.63
CA PRO A 111 -22.56 -10.60 5.06
C PRO A 111 -22.48 -10.33 3.56
N LYS A 112 -21.41 -9.68 3.10
CA LYS A 112 -21.12 -9.62 1.66
C LYS A 112 -20.82 -11.03 1.16
N LYS A 113 -21.50 -11.47 0.10
CA LYS A 113 -21.20 -12.76 -0.56
C LYS A 113 -19.85 -12.76 -1.29
N LYS A 114 -19.38 -11.59 -1.73
CA LYS A 114 -18.10 -11.42 -2.43
C LYS A 114 -17.14 -10.67 -1.53
N ARG A 115 -15.89 -11.13 -1.48
CA ARG A 115 -14.78 -10.44 -0.82
C ARG A 115 -14.53 -9.07 -1.47
N ILE A 116 -14.12 -8.08 -0.68
CA ILE A 116 -13.62 -6.80 -1.18
C ILE A 116 -12.22 -7.03 -1.75
N LYS A 117 -12.00 -6.66 -3.00
CA LYS A 117 -10.71 -6.79 -3.67
C LYS A 117 -9.84 -5.59 -3.38
N ASP A 118 -8.54 -5.83 -3.24
CA ASP A 118 -7.56 -4.75 -3.17
C ASP A 118 -7.46 -4.01 -4.51
N PRO A 119 -7.04 -2.72 -4.52
CA PRO A 119 -6.89 -1.94 -5.74
C PRO A 119 -5.98 -2.60 -6.79
N ASN A 120 -4.92 -3.27 -6.31
CA ASN A 120 -3.94 -3.97 -7.16
C ASN A 120 -4.33 -5.43 -7.47
N GLU A 121 -5.49 -5.91 -7.00
CA GLU A 121 -5.90 -7.28 -7.26
C GLU A 121 -6.48 -7.42 -8.67
N ALA A 122 -5.86 -8.28 -9.49
CA ALA A 122 -6.28 -8.49 -10.87
C ALA A 122 -7.79 -8.79 -10.99
N LYS A 123 -8.47 -8.01 -11.84
CA LYS A 123 -9.85 -8.29 -12.23
C LYS A 123 -9.83 -9.56 -13.08
N LYS A 124 -10.46 -10.64 -12.59
CA LYS A 124 -10.71 -11.83 -13.43
C LYS A 124 -11.43 -11.34 -14.69
N THR A 125 -10.77 -11.46 -15.83
CA THR A 125 -11.40 -11.21 -17.13
C THR A 125 -12.56 -12.18 -17.27
N LYS A 126 -13.76 -11.67 -17.61
CA LYS A 126 -14.84 -12.56 -18.01
C LYS A 126 -14.32 -13.30 -19.24
N ARG A 127 -14.17 -14.62 -19.14
CA ARG A 127 -13.80 -15.44 -20.30
C ARG A 127 -14.88 -15.22 -21.35
N MET A 128 -14.49 -14.62 -22.48
CA MET A 128 -15.35 -14.61 -23.65
C MET A 128 -15.35 -16.03 -24.19
N HIS A 129 -16.53 -16.53 -24.54
CA HIS A 129 -16.70 -17.84 -25.13
C HIS A 129 -17.18 -17.65 -26.57
N LYS A 130 -16.76 -18.55 -27.46
CA LYS A 130 -17.16 -18.56 -28.87
C LYS A 130 -18.50 -19.27 -29.01
N CYS A 131 -19.47 -18.62 -29.67
CA CYS A 131 -20.77 -19.22 -29.95
C CYS A 131 -20.59 -20.38 -30.92
N SER A 132 -21.10 -21.57 -30.58
CA SER A 132 -20.98 -22.74 -31.43
C SER A 132 -21.91 -22.74 -32.66
N ARG A 133 -22.80 -21.74 -32.79
CA ARG A 133 -23.76 -21.62 -33.91
C ARG A 133 -23.28 -20.63 -34.98
N CYS A 134 -22.84 -19.44 -34.59
CA CYS A 134 -22.37 -18.41 -35.52
C CYS A 134 -20.85 -18.17 -35.46
N GLY A 135 -20.13 -18.82 -34.53
CA GLY A 135 -18.69 -18.63 -34.37
C GLY A 135 -18.28 -17.29 -33.75
N ASN A 136 -19.23 -16.40 -33.43
CA ASN A 136 -18.91 -15.09 -32.84
C ASN A 136 -18.67 -15.17 -31.32
N TRP A 137 -17.82 -14.30 -30.80
CA TRP A 137 -17.49 -14.26 -29.37
C TRP A 137 -18.50 -13.45 -28.56
N GLY A 138 -18.67 -13.81 -27.28
CA GLY A 138 -19.40 -12.97 -26.31
C GLY A 138 -20.84 -13.39 -26.02
N HIS A 139 -21.36 -14.46 -26.65
CA HIS A 139 -22.67 -15.02 -26.33
C HIS A 139 -22.68 -16.55 -26.50
N HIS A 140 -23.67 -17.20 -25.87
CA HIS A 140 -23.88 -18.65 -25.96
C HIS A 140 -24.84 -19.00 -27.10
N LYS A 141 -24.80 -20.25 -27.60
CA LYS A 141 -25.72 -20.76 -28.64
C LYS A 141 -27.20 -20.47 -28.33
N SER A 142 -27.59 -20.55 -27.06
CA SER A 142 -28.96 -20.28 -26.60
C SER A 142 -29.41 -18.82 -26.72
N SER A 143 -28.47 -17.88 -26.75
CA SER A 143 -28.72 -16.44 -26.87
C SER A 143 -28.34 -15.87 -28.25
N CYS A 144 -28.04 -16.75 -29.22
CA CYS A 144 -27.64 -16.38 -30.56
C CYS A 144 -28.86 -15.92 -31.37
N LYS A 145 -28.82 -14.68 -31.89
CA LYS A 145 -29.87 -14.09 -32.73
C LYS A 145 -29.67 -14.35 -34.22
N GLU A 146 -28.54 -14.96 -34.60
CA GLU A 146 -28.23 -15.30 -35.99
C GLU A 146 -29.14 -16.44 -36.46
N SER A 147 -29.86 -16.25 -37.56
CA SER A 147 -30.66 -17.29 -38.22
C SER A 147 -29.76 -18.48 -38.58
N LEU A 148 -30.26 -19.72 -38.45
CA LEU A 148 -29.52 -20.89 -38.92
C LEU A 148 -29.40 -20.75 -40.44
N GLN A 149 -28.20 -20.42 -40.94
CA GLN A 149 -27.93 -20.57 -42.36
C GLN A 149 -27.89 -22.07 -42.66
N THR A 150 -28.91 -22.54 -43.37
CA THR A 150 -28.98 -23.88 -43.94
C THR A 150 -27.89 -23.97 -44.99
N ILE A 151 -26.73 -24.52 -44.63
CA ILE A 151 -25.72 -24.89 -45.62
C ILE A 151 -26.24 -26.17 -46.26
N GLU A 152 -26.61 -26.07 -47.53
CA GLU A 152 -27.01 -27.19 -48.38
C GLU A 152 -25.93 -28.27 -48.35
N ALA A 153 -26.40 -29.50 -48.11
CA ALA A 153 -25.57 -30.67 -47.96
C ALA A 153 -24.93 -31.07 -49.29
N GLN A 154 -23.60 -31.09 -49.35
CA GLN A 154 -22.87 -31.92 -50.31
C GLN A 154 -21.67 -32.59 -49.63
N GLY A 155 -21.86 -33.87 -49.31
CA GLY A 155 -20.92 -34.93 -49.71
C GLY A 155 -19.63 -35.17 -48.93
N THR A 156 -19.69 -36.20 -48.10
CA THR A 156 -18.76 -37.36 -48.03
C THR A 156 -17.64 -37.45 -46.98
N HIS A 157 -17.55 -38.69 -46.47
CA HIS A 157 -16.49 -39.43 -45.77
C HIS A 157 -16.31 -39.30 -44.25
N ALA A 158 -16.13 -40.47 -43.65
CA ALA A 158 -16.26 -40.77 -42.24
C ALA A 158 -14.91 -41.05 -41.55
N LEU A 159 -14.94 -40.90 -40.20
CA LEU A 159 -14.02 -41.35 -39.13
C LEU A 159 -12.71 -40.55 -38.89
N PRO A 160 -12.10 -40.59 -37.68
CA PRO A 160 -12.42 -41.41 -36.49
C PRO A 160 -12.61 -40.65 -35.16
N LYS A 161 -13.26 -41.33 -34.20
CA LYS A 161 -13.32 -40.92 -32.77
C LYS A 161 -11.92 -41.02 -32.17
N GLN A 162 -11.31 -39.88 -31.80
CA GLN A 162 -10.10 -39.89 -30.97
C GLN A 162 -10.44 -40.04 -29.48
N LEU A 163 -9.71 -40.96 -28.84
CA LEU A 163 -9.85 -41.38 -27.45
C LEU A 163 -9.70 -40.21 -26.46
N ARG A 164 -10.58 -40.23 -25.45
CA ARG A 164 -10.50 -39.35 -24.27
C ARG A 164 -9.26 -39.72 -23.46
N LYS A 165 -8.17 -38.95 -23.60
CA LYS A 165 -7.01 -39.02 -22.70
C LYS A 165 -7.47 -38.68 -21.29
N GLN A 166 -7.43 -39.66 -20.39
CA GLN A 166 -7.56 -39.45 -18.96
C GLN A 166 -6.28 -38.75 -18.49
N GLN A 167 -6.39 -37.57 -17.88
CA GLN A 167 -5.27 -36.95 -17.18
C GLN A 167 -5.13 -37.58 -15.79
N PRO A 168 -3.90 -37.94 -15.35
CA PRO A 168 -3.70 -38.51 -14.02
C PRO A 168 -3.95 -37.47 -12.94
N LYS A 169 -4.61 -37.91 -11.86
CA LYS A 169 -4.77 -37.14 -10.61
C LYS A 169 -3.39 -36.90 -10.01
N ARG A 170 -3.04 -35.63 -9.81
CA ARG A 170 -1.87 -35.24 -9.01
C ARG A 170 -2.12 -35.63 -7.55
N ARG A 171 -1.11 -36.25 -6.95
CA ARG A 171 -1.03 -36.71 -5.56
C ARG A 171 -0.98 -35.52 -4.61
#